data_AF-A0A8X6LAT9-F1
#
_entry.id   AF-A0A8X6LAT9-F1
#
_cell.length_a   1.000
_cell.length_b   1.000
_cell.length_c   1.000
_cell.angle_alpha   90.00
_cell.angle_beta   90.00
_cell.angle_gamma   90.00
#
_symmetry.space_group_name_H-M   'P 1'
#
loop_
_entity.id
_entity.type
_entity.pdbx_description
1 polymer ?
#
loop_
_entity_poly.entity_id
_entity_poly.type
_entity_poly.pdbx_seq_one_letter_code
_entity_poly.pdbx_strand_id
1 'polypeptide(L)'
;MPFVATSTLDKYDVFATVKGGGLSGQAGALAHGISRALSSVSQDLHSILRNGEFLTRDSRVVERKKYGQHKARKKCQFSKR
;
A
#
# COMPACT_ATOMS: atom_id res chain seq x y z
N MET A 1 -0.60 -3.55 10.99
CA MET A 1 0.85 -3.28 10.97
C MET A 1 1.58 -4.61 11.11
N PRO A 2 2.60 -4.89 10.29
CA PRO A 2 3.23 -6.21 10.21
C PRO A 2 3.84 -6.69 11.53
N PHE A 3 4.46 -5.81 12.31
CA PHE A 3 5.05 -6.16 13.61
C PHE A 3 4.05 -6.61 14.67
N VAL A 4 2.81 -6.12 14.59
CA VAL A 4 1.72 -6.54 15.49
C VAL A 4 1.24 -7.94 15.11
N ALA A 5 1.17 -8.23 13.81
CA ALA A 5 0.72 -9.53 13.31
C ALA A 5 1.73 -10.66 13.61
N THR A 6 3.03 -10.34 13.63
CA THR A 6 4.09 -11.30 13.92
C THR A 6 4.50 -11.34 15.39
N SER A 7 3.87 -10.52 16.25
CA SER A 7 4.26 -10.36 17.67
C SER A 7 5.77 -10.11 17.85
N THR A 8 6.37 -9.35 16.92
CA THR A 8 7.80 -8.98 16.93
C THR A 8 7.99 -7.49 17.20
N LEU A 9 7.01 -6.87 17.86
CA LEU A 9 7.17 -5.55 18.45
C LEU A 9 8.40 -5.58 19.37
N ASP A 10 9.24 -4.55 19.28
CA ASP A 10 10.48 -4.35 20.07
C ASP A 10 11.67 -5.27 19.74
N LYS A 11 11.57 -6.14 18.73
CA LYS A 11 12.68 -7.05 18.35
C LYS A 11 13.58 -6.51 17.24
N TYR A 12 13.13 -5.50 16.51
CA TYR A 12 13.81 -5.01 15.30
C TYR A 12 13.76 -3.49 15.22
N ASP A 13 14.89 -2.88 14.88
CA ASP A 13 14.98 -1.47 14.51
C ASP A 13 14.76 -1.30 12.99
N VAL A 14 14.00 -0.28 12.61
CA VAL A 14 13.68 0.02 11.19
C VAL A 14 14.23 1.37 10.80
N PHE A 15 15.23 1.36 9.92
CA PHE A 15 15.66 2.55 9.19
C PHE A 15 15.10 2.51 7.77
N ALA A 16 14.25 3.48 7.42
CA ALA A 16 13.61 3.51 6.11
C ALA A 16 13.66 4.89 5.47
N THR A 17 13.92 4.91 4.16
CA THR A 17 13.86 6.11 3.33
C THR A 17 12.69 6.00 2.36
N VAL A 18 11.75 6.94 2.43
CA VAL A 18 10.61 7.04 1.51
C VAL A 18 10.71 8.31 0.67
N LYS A 19 10.36 8.21 -0.62
CA LYS A 19 10.38 9.34 -1.57
C LYS A 19 9.11 9.32 -2.42
N GLY A 20 8.53 10.50 -2.65
CA GLY A 20 7.31 10.67 -3.46
C GLY A 20 6.01 10.30 -2.74
N GLY A 21 4.88 10.46 -3.43
CA GLY A 21 3.55 10.18 -2.90
C GLY A 21 3.07 11.17 -1.83
N GLY A 22 2.13 10.73 -1.00
CA GLY A 22 1.64 11.46 0.17
C GLY A 22 1.71 10.61 1.44
N LEU A 23 1.33 11.16 2.60
CA LEU A 23 1.51 10.56 3.92
C LEU A 23 0.95 9.12 4.02
N SER A 24 -0.29 8.91 3.57
CA SER A 24 -0.93 7.58 3.62
C SER A 24 -0.28 6.57 2.67
N GLY A 25 0.12 7.00 1.47
CA GLY A 25 0.81 6.16 0.50
C GLY A 25 2.21 5.76 0.97
N GLN A 26 2.91 6.68 1.63
CA GLN A 26 4.22 6.40 2.25
C GLN A 26 4.11 5.41 3.39
N ALA A 27 3.11 5.55 4.27
CA ALA A 27 2.86 4.59 5.35
C ALA A 27 2.57 3.18 4.81
N GLY A 28 1.77 3.06 3.74
CA GLY A 28 1.51 1.78 3.07
C GLY A 28 2.76 1.19 2.41
N ALA A 29 3.59 2.02 1.79
CA ALA A 29 4.86 1.59 1.19
C ALA A 29 5.85 1.07 2.24
N LEU A 30 5.96 1.77 3.38
CA LEU A 30 6.78 1.34 4.51
C LEU A 30 6.30 0.00 5.07
N ALA A 31 4.99 -0.14 5.30
CA ALA A 31 4.41 -1.40 5.80
C ALA A 31 4.72 -2.57 4.85
N HIS A 32 4.56 -2.38 3.55
CA HIS A 32 4.86 -3.42 2.56
C HIS A 32 6.36 -3.76 2.50
N GLY A 33 7.24 -2.77 2.62
CA GLY A 33 8.69 -2.97 2.67
C GLY A 33 9.12 -3.78 3.90
N ILE A 34 8.57 -3.42 5.08
CA ILE A 34 8.82 -4.14 6.33
C ILE A 34 8.33 -5.59 6.23
N SER A 35 7.15 -5.83 5.66
CA SER A 35 6.63 -7.20 5.48
C SER A 35 7.53 -8.06 4.60
N ARG A 36 8.09 -7.49 3.53
CA ARG A 36 9.07 -8.21 2.69
C ARG A 36 10.35 -8.52 3.46
N ALA A 37 10.88 -7.55 4.21
CA ALA A 37 12.08 -7.74 5.03
C ALA A 37 11.89 -8.86 6.07
N LEU A 38 10.77 -8.84 6.81
CA LEU A 38 10.45 -9.88 7.79
C LEU A 38 10.29 -11.26 7.15
N SER A 39 9.70 -11.32 5.95
CA SER A 39 9.58 -12.58 5.21
C SER A 39 10.93 -13.15 4.78
N SER A 40 11.95 -12.32 4.55
CA SER A 40 13.30 -12.78 4.21
C SER A 40 14.09 -13.25 5.43
N VAL A 41 13.79 -12.73 6.62
CA VAL A 41 14.45 -13.13 7.88
C VAL A 41 13.99 -14.52 8.34
N SER A 42 12.70 -14.82 8.20
CA SER A 42 12.15 -16.10 8.66
C SER A 42 11.00 -16.56 7.77
N GLN A 43 11.12 -17.77 7.24
CA GLN A 43 10.14 -18.37 6.33
C GLN A 43 8.80 -18.67 7.05
N ASP A 44 8.83 -18.88 8.37
CA ASP A 44 7.64 -19.18 9.17
C ASP A 44 6.66 -18.00 9.23
N LEU A 45 7.18 -16.76 9.22
CA LEU A 45 6.37 -15.55 9.23
C LEU A 45 5.69 -15.28 7.88
N HIS A 46 6.16 -15.90 6.78
CA HIS A 46 5.59 -15.67 5.45
C HIS A 46 4.11 -16.10 5.39
N SER A 47 3.74 -17.21 6.05
CA SER A 47 2.35 -17.69 6.07
C SER A 47 1.41 -16.69 6.78
N ILE A 48 1.83 -16.18 7.94
CA ILE A 48 1.09 -15.20 8.75
C ILE A 48 0.96 -13.87 7.97
N LEU A 49 2.05 -13.40 7.36
CA LEU A 49 2.06 -12.14 6.59
C LEU A 49 1.24 -12.23 5.30
N ARG A 50 1.18 -13.41 4.67
CA ARG A 50 0.33 -13.66 3.51
C ARG A 50 -1.15 -13.65 3.90
N ASN A 51 -1.51 -14.30 5.00
CA ASN A 51 -2.89 -14.31 5.51
C ASN A 51 -3.35 -12.92 5.93
N GLY A 52 -2.44 -12.08 6.43
CA GLY A 52 -2.70 -10.67 6.77
C GLY A 52 -2.69 -9.70 5.56
N GLU A 53 -2.61 -10.20 4.33
CA GLU A 53 -2.58 -9.41 3.07
C GLU A 53 -1.43 -8.40 2.94
N PHE A 54 -0.43 -8.42 3.83
CA PHE A 54 0.66 -7.43 3.85
C PHE A 54 1.70 -7.65 2.73
N LEU A 55 1.78 -8.87 2.20
CA LEU A 55 2.65 -9.23 1.08
C LEU A 55 2.07 -8.84 -0.29
N THR A 56 0.79 -8.47 -0.36
CA THR A 56 0.16 -8.04 -1.61
C THR A 56 0.46 -6.56 -1.85
N ARG A 57 0.99 -6.22 -3.03
CA ARG A 57 1.18 -4.83 -3.42
C ARG A 57 -0.18 -4.21 -3.76
N ASP A 58 -0.53 -3.12 -3.11
CA ASP A 58 -1.68 -2.31 -3.52
C ASP A 58 -1.42 -1.70 -4.92
N SER A 59 -2.22 -2.12 -5.89
CA SER A 59 -2.12 -1.70 -7.29
C SER A 59 -3.00 -0.49 -7.63
N ARG A 60 -3.72 0.09 -6.65
CA ARG A 60 -4.57 1.25 -6.87
C ARG A 60 -3.74 2.45 -7.31
N VAL A 61 -4.12 3.05 -8.43
CA VAL A 61 -3.47 4.23 -9.01
C VAL A 61 -4.55 5.23 -9.43
N VAL A 62 -4.23 6.52 -9.36
CA VAL A 62 -5.13 7.57 -9.81
C VAL A 62 -5.38 7.42 -11.32
N GLU A 63 -6.64 7.21 -11.68
CA GLU A 63 -7.04 7.15 -13.09
C GLU A 63 -6.78 8.49 -13.79
N ARG A 64 -6.30 8.42 -15.03
CA ARG A 64 -6.09 9.61 -15.86
C ARG A 64 -7.41 10.31 -16.21
N LYS A 65 -7.34 11.61 -16.48
CA LYS A 65 -8.45 12.36 -17.10
C LYS A 65 -8.72 11.84 -18.52
N LYS A 66 -10.01 11.67 -18.84
CA LYS A 66 -10.48 11.27 -20.18
C LYS A 66 -11.03 12.50 -20.92
N TYR A 67 -10.92 12.51 -22.25
CA TYR A 67 -11.45 13.62 -23.06
C TYR A 67 -12.98 13.70 -22.91
N GLY A 68 -13.53 14.91 -22.98
CA GLY A 68 -14.96 15.15 -22.76
C GLY A 68 -15.44 14.94 -21.32
N GLN A 69 -14.54 14.75 -20.36
CA GLN A 69 -14.86 14.57 -18.94
C GLN A 69 -14.07 15.57 -18.08
N HIS A 70 -14.68 16.06 -17.00
CA HIS A 70 -14.02 16.98 -16.07
C HIS A 70 -12.95 16.27 -15.22
N LYS A 71 -13.13 14.99 -14.91
CA LYS A 71 -12.18 14.12 -14.17
C LYS A 71 -12.07 12.75 -14.84
N ALA A 72 -11.52 11.74 -14.16
CA ALA A 72 -11.41 10.38 -14.70
C ALA A 72 -12.76 9.73 -15.08
N ARG A 73 -13.83 10.06 -14.35
CA ARG A 73 -15.20 9.56 -14.57
C ARG A 73 -16.29 10.63 -14.58
N LYS A 74 -16.02 11.83 -14.03
CA LYS A 74 -17.02 12.91 -13.90
C LYS A 74 -17.34 13.49 -15.28
N LYS A 75 -18.53 13.17 -15.80
CA LYS A 75 -19.07 13.74 -17.05
C LYS A 75 -19.60 15.16 -16.83
N CYS A 76 -19.72 15.92 -17.92
CA CYS A 76 -20.48 17.16 -17.92
C CYS A 76 -21.96 16.86 -17.67
N GLN A 77 -22.71 17.85 -17.18
CA GLN A 77 -24.16 17.74 -17.03
C GLN A 77 -24.80 17.54 -18.41
N PHE A 78 -25.64 16.52 -18.54
CA PHE A 78 -26.37 16.24 -19.77
C PHE A 78 -27.68 17.03 -19.82
N SER A 79 -27.91 17.77 -20.90
CA SER A 79 -29.20 18.39 -21.20
C SER A 79 -29.94 17.57 -22.27
N LYS A 80 -31.21 17.28 -22.03
CA LYS A 80 -32.06 16.46 -22.91
C LYS A 80 -32.81 17.23 -23.99
N ARG A 81 -32.99 18.54 -23.80
CA ARG A 81 -33.85 19.38 -24.65
C ARG A 81 -33.17 19.75 -25.95
#